data_AF-A0A969JL07-F1
#
_entry.id   AF-A0A969JL07-F1
#
_cell.length_a   1.000
_cell.length_b   1.000
_cell.length_c   1.000
_cell.angle_alpha   90.00
_cell.angle_beta   90.00
_cell.angle_gamma   90.00
#
_symmetry.space_group_name_H-M   'P 1'
#
loop_
_entity.id
_entity.type
_entity.pdbx_description
1 polymer ?
#
loop_
_entity_poly.entity_id
_entity_poly.type
_entity_poly.pdbx_seq_one_letter_code
_entity_poly.pdbx_strand_id
1 'polypeptide(L)'
;MAAGSSPELAQAALVSSQAAPLQAALAYNRDFEREADRVGFQILEGSGFDVHGMPAFFERMERSTRLYENNAPGYLRTHPLTGDRIAKLLGIDRSNVIRRVVRARTALYEATRDAMQRERRITDSEFHSLAKGLAAIVELTLTPRPHEP
;
A
#
# COMPACT_ATOMS: atom_id res chain seq x y z
N MET A 1 50.98 -8.88 -21.45
CA MET A 1 49.79 -9.74 -21.22
C MET A 1 49.23 -10.11 -22.57
N ALA A 2 49.34 -11.38 -22.96
CA ALA A 2 48.94 -11.86 -24.28
C ALA A 2 47.42 -11.98 -24.36
N ALA A 3 46.84 -11.35 -25.37
CA ALA A 3 45.45 -11.54 -25.76
C ALA A 3 45.30 -12.99 -26.28
N GLY A 4 44.79 -13.88 -25.41
CA GLY A 4 44.38 -15.22 -25.80
C GLY A 4 43.07 -15.13 -26.59
N SER A 5 43.15 -14.97 -27.90
CA SER A 5 42.03 -15.15 -28.82
C SER A 5 41.70 -16.65 -28.89
N SER A 6 40.93 -17.12 -27.91
CA SER A 6 40.47 -18.51 -27.85
C SER A 6 39.23 -18.67 -28.75
N PRO A 7 39.19 -19.68 -29.63
CA PRO A 7 37.99 -20.00 -30.39
C PRO A 7 36.78 -20.27 -29.49
N GLU A 8 36.96 -20.74 -28.25
CA GLU A 8 35.91 -20.79 -27.22
C GLU A 8 35.28 -19.42 -26.92
N LEU A 9 36.05 -18.33 -26.84
CA LEU A 9 35.50 -16.98 -26.57
C LEU A 9 34.65 -16.49 -27.74
N ALA A 10 35.10 -16.76 -28.98
CA ALA A 10 34.32 -16.44 -30.18
C ALA A 10 33.04 -17.29 -30.25
N GLN A 11 33.11 -18.58 -29.95
CA GLN A 11 31.97 -19.48 -29.90
C GLN A 11 30.97 -19.07 -28.80
N ALA A 12 31.47 -18.72 -27.61
CA ALA A 12 30.67 -18.24 -26.50
C ALA A 12 29.98 -16.92 -26.84
N ALA A 13 30.67 -16.00 -27.51
CA ALA A 13 30.09 -14.75 -27.99
C ALA A 13 28.94 -15.02 -28.98
N LEU A 14 29.10 -15.96 -29.93
CA LEU A 14 28.05 -16.33 -30.89
C LEU A 14 26.84 -17.04 -30.25
N VAL A 15 27.04 -17.84 -29.21
CA VAL A 15 25.92 -18.43 -28.45
C VAL A 15 25.22 -17.35 -27.63
N SER A 16 25.98 -16.46 -26.99
CA SER A 16 25.43 -15.37 -26.18
C SER A 16 24.64 -14.36 -27.02
N SER A 17 25.08 -14.04 -28.24
CA SER A 17 24.38 -13.12 -29.13
C SER A 17 23.02 -13.67 -29.57
N GLN A 18 22.91 -14.98 -29.78
CA GLN A 18 21.64 -15.65 -30.06
C GLN A 18 20.75 -15.80 -28.82
N ALA A 19 21.33 -15.95 -27.63
CA ALA A 19 20.61 -16.08 -26.37
C ALA A 19 20.09 -14.73 -25.81
N ALA A 20 20.76 -13.62 -26.09
CA ALA A 20 20.41 -12.29 -25.61
C ALA A 20 18.94 -11.88 -25.89
N PRO A 21 18.40 -12.00 -27.12
CA PRO A 21 17.00 -11.66 -27.39
C PRO A 21 16.00 -12.56 -26.65
N LEU A 22 16.30 -13.86 -26.52
CA LEU A 22 15.46 -14.80 -25.76
C LEU A 22 15.44 -14.45 -24.26
N GLN A 23 16.60 -14.11 -23.70
CA GLN A 23 16.72 -13.68 -22.31
C GLN A 23 15.90 -12.40 -22.05
N ALA A 24 15.92 -11.45 -22.99
CA ALA A 24 15.12 -10.23 -22.90
C ALA A 24 13.61 -10.51 -22.96
N ALA A 25 13.16 -11.42 -23.84
CA ALA A 25 11.77 -11.84 -23.92
C ALA A 25 11.30 -12.56 -22.63
N LEU A 26 12.14 -13.42 -22.06
CA LEU A 26 11.86 -14.08 -20.78
C LEU A 26 11.77 -13.09 -19.62
N ALA A 27 12.67 -12.09 -19.58
CA ALA A 27 12.63 -11.02 -18.58
C ALA A 27 11.34 -10.20 -18.71
N TYR A 28 10.99 -9.78 -19.94
CA TYR A 28 9.75 -9.06 -20.23
C TYR A 28 8.53 -9.84 -19.70
N ASN A 29 8.40 -11.13 -20.03
CA ASN A 29 7.30 -11.98 -19.52
C ASN A 29 7.26 -12.06 -17.99
N ARG A 30 8.42 -12.21 -17.33
CA ARG A 30 8.48 -12.19 -15.85
C ARG A 30 8.02 -10.86 -15.27
N ASP A 31 8.22 -9.75 -15.97
CA ASP A 31 7.80 -8.43 -15.52
C ASP A 31 6.27 -8.29 -15.59
N PHE A 32 5.63 -8.84 -16.64
CA PHE A 32 4.15 -8.91 -16.70
C PHE A 32 3.56 -9.77 -15.60
N GLU A 33 4.15 -10.93 -15.30
CA GLU A 33 3.67 -11.77 -14.19
C GLU A 33 3.70 -11.00 -12.86
N ARG A 34 4.79 -10.28 -12.60
CA ARG A 34 4.93 -9.49 -11.36
C ARG A 34 3.93 -8.34 -11.29
N GLU A 35 3.67 -7.70 -12.42
CA GLU A 35 2.71 -6.61 -12.50
C GLU A 35 1.27 -7.12 -12.36
N ALA A 36 0.94 -8.24 -13.00
CA ALA A 36 -0.34 -8.92 -12.84
C ALA A 36 -0.57 -9.35 -11.39
N ASP A 37 0.43 -9.92 -10.72
CA ASP A 37 0.36 -10.28 -9.30
C ASP A 37 0.11 -9.04 -8.41
N ARG A 38 0.80 -7.93 -8.70
CA ARG A 38 0.64 -6.68 -7.97
C ARG A 38 -0.75 -6.08 -8.12
N VAL A 39 -1.25 -6.01 -9.35
CA VAL A 39 -2.59 -5.48 -9.66
C VAL A 39 -3.67 -6.40 -9.11
N GLY A 40 -3.51 -7.72 -9.24
CA GLY A 40 -4.42 -8.71 -8.67
C GLY A 40 -4.54 -8.58 -7.15
N PHE A 41 -3.42 -8.38 -6.45
CA PHE A 41 -3.42 -8.11 -5.01
C PHE A 41 -4.21 -6.84 -4.66
N GLN A 42 -4.01 -5.74 -5.41
CA GLN A 42 -4.73 -4.49 -5.19
C GLN A 42 -6.24 -4.62 -5.42
N ILE A 43 -6.64 -5.41 -6.43
CA ILE A 43 -8.05 -5.70 -6.70
C ILE A 43 -8.67 -6.51 -5.56
N LEU A 44 -7.97 -7.55 -5.06
CA LEU A 44 -8.44 -8.35 -3.92
C LEU A 44 -8.62 -7.49 -2.67
N GLU A 45 -7.63 -6.65 -2.37
CA GLU A 45 -7.70 -5.70 -1.26
C GLU A 45 -8.87 -4.73 -1.41
N GLY A 46 -9.02 -4.11 -2.58
CA GLY A 46 -10.08 -3.14 -2.86
C GLY A 46 -11.49 -3.74 -2.87
N SER A 47 -11.60 -5.04 -3.16
CA SER A 47 -12.87 -5.77 -3.20
C SER A 47 -13.30 -6.32 -1.83
N GLY A 48 -12.47 -6.16 -0.80
CA GLY A 48 -12.74 -6.67 0.56
C GLY A 48 -12.54 -8.17 0.72
N PHE A 49 -11.88 -8.83 -0.23
CA PHE A 49 -11.48 -10.24 -0.08
C PHE A 49 -10.27 -10.39 0.85
N ASP A 50 -10.08 -11.60 1.37
CA ASP A 50 -8.89 -11.92 2.15
C ASP A 50 -7.64 -11.93 1.26
N VAL A 51 -6.76 -10.96 1.48
CA VAL A 51 -5.49 -10.81 0.77
C VAL A 51 -4.52 -11.96 1.06
N HIS A 52 -4.70 -12.69 2.17
CA HIS A 52 -3.94 -13.91 2.47
C HIS A 52 -4.34 -15.09 1.56
N GLY A 53 -5.53 -15.03 0.95
CA GLY A 53 -6.03 -16.07 0.05
C GLY A 53 -5.17 -16.24 -1.21
N MET A 54 -4.58 -15.15 -1.70
CA MET A 54 -3.74 -15.19 -2.92
C MET A 54 -2.41 -15.95 -2.71
N PRO A 55 -1.57 -15.64 -1.69
CA PRO A 55 -0.42 -16.48 -1.35
C PRO A 55 -0.80 -17.94 -1.09
N ALA A 56 -1.86 -18.18 -0.31
CA ALA A 56 -2.30 -19.53 0.04
C ALA A 56 -2.75 -20.34 -1.18
N PHE A 57 -3.42 -19.71 -2.15
CA PHE A 57 -3.80 -20.33 -3.41
C PHE A 57 -2.57 -20.75 -4.21
N PHE A 58 -1.59 -19.86 -4.35
CA PHE A 58 -0.36 -20.17 -5.08
C PHE A 58 0.46 -21.25 -4.41
N GLU A 59 0.58 -21.28 -3.09
CA GLU A 59 1.24 -22.38 -2.37
C GLU A 59 0.54 -23.74 -2.60
N ARG A 60 -0.80 -23.76 -2.64
CA ARG A 60 -1.55 -24.99 -2.92
C ARG A 60 -1.31 -25.45 -4.36
N MET A 61 -1.26 -24.52 -5.30
CA MET A 61 -0.95 -24.80 -6.71
C MET A 61 0.48 -25.30 -6.91
N GLU A 62 1.43 -24.72 -6.18
CA GLU A 62 2.83 -25.14 -6.18
C GLU A 62 2.98 -26.57 -5.66
N ARG A 63 2.35 -26.86 -4.52
CA ARG A 63 2.30 -28.20 -3.93
C ARG A 63 1.63 -29.22 -4.82
N SER A 64 0.51 -28.88 -5.46
CA SER A 64 -0.16 -29.82 -6.38
C SER A 64 0.72 -30.13 -7.59
N THR A 65 1.43 -29.13 -8.12
CA THR A 65 2.28 -29.32 -9.31
C THR A 65 3.49 -30.20 -9.04
N ARG A 66 4.12 -30.05 -7.87
CA ARG A 66 5.20 -30.95 -7.44
C ARG A 66 4.74 -32.41 -7.29
N LEU A 67 3.49 -32.64 -6.89
CA LEU A 67 2.92 -33.98 -6.75
C LEU A 67 2.52 -34.58 -8.11
N TYR A 68 2.26 -33.75 -9.12
CA TYR A 68 1.83 -34.14 -10.45
C TYR A 68 2.82 -33.66 -11.52
N GLU A 69 4.10 -34.06 -11.42
CA GLU A 69 5.18 -33.66 -12.36
C GLU A 69 4.81 -33.89 -13.85
N ASN A 70 3.89 -34.82 -14.13
CA ASN A 70 3.40 -35.13 -15.49
C ASN A 70 2.03 -34.51 -15.85
N ASN A 71 1.35 -33.81 -14.94
CA ASN A 71 0.03 -33.22 -15.19
C ASN A 71 -0.11 -31.82 -14.57
N ALA A 72 0.92 -30.98 -14.73
CA ALA A 72 0.86 -29.58 -14.36
C ALA A 72 -0.37 -28.91 -15.02
N PRO A 73 -1.22 -28.21 -14.25
CA PRO A 73 -2.38 -27.49 -14.77
C PRO A 73 -2.00 -26.59 -15.95
N GLY A 74 -2.90 -26.46 -16.94
CA GLY A 74 -2.65 -25.65 -18.14
C GLY A 74 -2.20 -24.20 -17.84
N TYR A 75 -2.69 -23.63 -16.73
CA TYR A 75 -2.29 -22.32 -16.23
C TYR A 75 -0.79 -22.19 -15.97
N LEU A 76 -0.13 -23.24 -15.45
CA LEU A 76 1.30 -23.21 -15.13
C LEU A 76 2.21 -23.36 -16.36
N ARG A 77 1.63 -23.75 -17.50
CA ARG A 77 2.35 -23.79 -18.78
C ARG A 77 2.58 -22.39 -19.32
N THR A 78 1.67 -21.46 -19.06
CA THR A 78 1.77 -20.05 -19.49
C THR A 78 2.24 -19.12 -18.37
N HIS A 79 1.89 -19.45 -17.11
CA HIS A 79 2.22 -18.66 -15.93
C HIS A 79 3.02 -19.54 -14.94
N PRO A 80 4.33 -19.70 -15.14
CA PRO A 80 5.14 -20.51 -14.26
C PRO A 80 5.12 -19.91 -12.85
N LEU A 81 4.82 -20.75 -11.88
CA LEU A 81 4.84 -20.37 -10.49
C LEU A 81 6.25 -20.59 -9.92
N THR A 82 6.91 -19.51 -9.54
CA THR A 82 8.24 -19.57 -8.92
C THR A 82 8.13 -19.29 -7.42
N GLY A 83 9.03 -19.87 -6.62
CA GLY A 83 9.10 -19.59 -5.18
C GLY A 83 9.25 -18.10 -4.87
N ASP A 84 9.92 -17.36 -5.76
CA ASP A 84 10.08 -15.91 -5.67
C ASP A 84 8.75 -15.13 -5.72
N ARG A 85 7.76 -15.62 -6.50
CA ARG A 85 6.42 -14.99 -6.56
C ARG A 85 5.68 -15.14 -5.25
N ILE A 86 5.69 -16.35 -4.67
CA ILE A 86 5.06 -16.62 -3.37
C ILE A 86 5.74 -15.77 -2.28
N ALA A 87 7.07 -15.74 -2.24
CA ALA A 87 7.82 -14.93 -1.29
C ALA A 87 7.50 -13.43 -1.42
N LYS A 88 7.34 -12.93 -2.65
CA LYS A 88 6.96 -11.54 -2.90
C LYS A 88 5.56 -11.23 -2.37
N LEU A 89 4.59 -12.10 -2.62
CA LEU A 89 3.20 -11.92 -2.17
C LEU A 89 3.11 -11.96 -0.64
N LEU A 90 3.82 -12.88 0.01
CA LEU A 90 3.94 -12.92 1.48
C LEU A 90 4.57 -11.64 2.05
N GLY A 91 5.55 -11.07 1.34
CA GLY A 91 6.15 -9.79 1.70
C GLY A 91 5.18 -8.60 1.58
N ILE A 92 4.39 -8.56 0.50
CA ILE A 92 3.37 -7.52 0.29
C ILE A 92 2.31 -7.58 1.39
N ASP A 93 1.83 -8.79 1.69
CA ASP A 93 0.85 -9.05 2.73
C ASP A 93 1.31 -8.54 4.11
N ARG A 94 2.52 -8.91 4.54
CA ARG A 94 3.11 -8.41 5.79
C ARG A 94 3.23 -6.89 5.81
N SER A 95 3.57 -6.26 4.68
CA SER A 95 3.66 -4.79 4.59
C SER A 95 2.30 -4.10 4.74
N ASN A 96 1.22 -4.78 4.37
CA ASN A 96 -0.13 -4.25 4.45
C ASN A 96 -0.62 -4.17 5.90
N VAL A 97 -0.32 -5.21 6.70
CA VAL A 97 -0.60 -5.20 8.15
C VAL A 97 0.04 -3.98 8.82
N ILE A 98 1.32 -3.71 8.52
CA ILE A 98 2.03 -2.54 9.06
C ILE A 98 1.35 -1.24 8.63
N ARG A 99 1.00 -1.11 7.34
CA ARG A 99 0.30 0.07 6.82
C ARG A 99 -1.06 0.30 7.50
N ARG A 100 -1.84 -0.76 7.73
CA ARG A 100 -3.13 -0.68 8.43
C ARG A 100 -2.96 -0.18 9.86
N VAL A 101 -2.01 -0.73 10.61
CA VAL A 101 -1.74 -0.31 12.00
C VAL A 101 -1.27 1.14 12.07
N VAL A 102 -0.35 1.55 11.18
CA VAL A 102 0.14 2.93 11.13
C VAL A 102 -0.99 3.90 10.77
N ARG A 103 -1.80 3.58 9.75
CA ARG A 103 -2.96 4.42 9.37
C ARG A 103 -3.97 4.56 10.51
N ALA A 104 -4.32 3.45 11.18
CA ALA A 104 -5.26 3.49 12.30
C ALA A 104 -4.73 4.34 13.46
N ARG A 105 -3.42 4.22 13.77
CA ARG A 105 -2.77 5.02 14.81
C ARG A 105 -2.76 6.51 14.46
N THR A 106 -2.41 6.87 13.23
CA THR A 106 -2.41 8.26 12.77
C THR A 106 -3.82 8.85 12.81
N ALA A 107 -4.82 8.13 12.30
CA ALA A 107 -6.21 8.57 12.32
C ALA A 107 -6.72 8.79 13.76
N LEU A 108 -6.34 7.92 14.70
CA LEU A 108 -6.68 8.10 16.11
C LEU A 108 -6.05 9.38 16.69
N TYR A 109 -4.77 9.63 16.39
CA TYR A 109 -4.08 10.84 16.84
C TYR A 109 -4.73 12.10 16.26
N GLU A 110 -5.05 12.11 14.98
CA GLU A 110 -5.73 13.23 14.32
C GLU A 110 -7.13 13.47 14.91
N ALA A 111 -7.91 12.41 15.12
CA ALA A 111 -9.23 12.51 15.73
C ALA A 111 -9.18 13.07 17.16
N THR A 112 -8.21 12.61 17.98
CA THR A 112 -8.02 13.15 19.34
C THR A 112 -7.56 14.61 19.34
N ARG A 113 -6.70 14.99 18.40
CA ARG A 113 -6.27 16.39 18.22
C ARG A 113 -7.45 17.29 17.84
N ASP A 114 -8.28 16.86 16.91
CA ASP A 114 -9.46 17.61 16.47
C ASP A 114 -10.49 17.76 17.59
N ALA A 115 -10.70 16.71 18.39
CA ALA A 115 -11.57 16.75 19.56
C ALA A 115 -11.09 17.80 20.58
N MET A 116 -9.79 17.81 20.91
CA MET A 116 -9.21 18.80 21.83
C MET A 116 -9.32 20.24 21.30
N GLN A 117 -9.18 20.45 19.99
CA GLN A 117 -9.34 21.78 19.40
C GLN A 117 -10.80 22.25 19.39
N ARG A 118 -11.76 21.32 19.20
CA ARG A 118 -13.19 21.64 19.30
C ARG A 118 -13.57 22.08 20.71
N GLU A 119 -13.10 21.37 21.73
CA GLU A 119 -13.36 21.75 23.12
C GLU A 119 -12.82 23.13 23.44
N ARG A 120 -11.57 23.45 23.07
CA ARG A 120 -11.01 24.79 23.27
C ARG A 120 -11.82 25.89 22.58
N ARG A 121 -12.26 25.66 21.34
CA ARG A 121 -13.10 26.63 20.60
C ARG A 121 -14.43 26.88 21.30
N ILE A 122 -15.04 25.85 21.88
CA ILE A 122 -16.29 25.99 22.65
C ILE A 122 -16.03 26.88 23.87
N THR A 123 -15.00 26.57 24.66
CA THR A 123 -14.65 27.35 25.85
C THR A 123 -14.36 28.81 25.51
N ASP A 124 -13.60 29.07 24.44
CA ASP A 124 -13.29 30.43 23.99
C ASP A 124 -14.56 31.20 23.57
N SER A 125 -15.51 30.53 22.92
CA SER A 125 -16.77 31.13 22.48
C SER A 125 -17.74 31.43 23.64
N GLU A 126 -17.79 30.54 24.64
CA GLU A 126 -18.59 30.72 25.86
C GLU A 126 -18.03 31.88 26.70
N PHE A 127 -16.71 31.97 26.84
CA PHE A 127 -16.09 33.07 27.55
C PHE A 127 -16.34 34.41 26.85
N HIS A 128 -16.27 34.42 25.52
CA HIS A 128 -16.54 35.62 24.73
C HIS A 128 -18.00 36.07 24.78
N SER A 129 -18.96 35.13 24.83
CA SER A 129 -20.39 35.44 24.95
C SER A 129 -20.75 35.96 26.35
N LEU A 130 -20.16 35.37 27.40
CA LEU A 130 -20.30 35.85 28.78
C LEU A 130 -19.71 37.26 28.95
N ALA A 131 -18.52 37.51 28.39
CA ALA A 131 -17.91 38.84 28.42
C ALA A 131 -18.78 39.89 27.71
N LYS A 132 -19.37 39.57 26.55
CA LYS A 132 -20.33 40.45 25.86
C LYS A 132 -21.60 40.70 26.68
N GLY A 133 -22.17 39.66 27.28
CA GLY A 133 -23.37 39.80 28.12
C GLY A 133 -23.12 40.68 29.34
N LEU A 134 -21.97 40.52 29.98
CA LEU A 134 -21.58 41.32 31.14
C LEU A 134 -21.31 42.79 30.75
N ALA A 135 -20.66 43.03 29.60
CA ALA A 135 -20.50 44.37 29.05
C ALA A 135 -21.85 45.05 28.76
N ALA A 136 -22.81 44.33 28.18
CA ALA A 136 -24.15 44.84 27.90
C ALA A 136 -24.92 45.21 29.18
N ILE A 137 -24.80 44.41 30.24
CA ILE A 137 -25.41 44.72 31.54
C ILE A 137 -24.79 45.99 32.14
N VAL A 138 -23.46 46.09 32.12
CA VAL A 138 -22.74 47.26 32.63
C VAL A 138 -23.16 48.53 31.87
N GLU A 139 -23.30 48.45 30.55
CA GLU A 139 -23.74 49.55 29.70
C GLU A 139 -25.21 49.95 29.96
N LEU A 140 -26.09 48.97 30.22
CA LEU A 140 -27.48 49.23 30.62
C LEU A 140 -27.61 49.85 32.02
N THR A 141 -26.63 49.62 32.90
CA THR A 141 -26.66 50.11 34.30
C THR A 141 -26.02 51.49 34.43
N LEU A 142 -25.07 51.83 33.55
CA LEU A 142 -24.35 53.12 33.57
C LEU A 142 -24.96 54.18 32.64
N THR A 143 -26.02 53.84 31.88
CA THR A 143 -26.72 54.81 31.05
C THR A 143 -27.55 55.75 31.93
N PRO A 144 -27.32 57.08 31.87
CA PRO A 144 -28.04 58.02 32.71
C PRO A 144 -29.52 58.02 32.32
N ARG A 145 -30.39 57.79 33.32
CA ARG A 145 -31.84 57.86 33.09
C ARG A 145 -32.21 59.28 32.65
N PRO A 146 -33.02 59.45 31.59
CA PRO A 146 -33.44 60.77 31.15
C PRO A 146 -34.19 61.44 32.30
N HIS A 147 -33.76 62.63 32.68
CA HIS A 147 -34.50 63.49 33.59
C HIS A 147 -35.81 63.87 32.87
N GLU A 148 -36.94 63.35 33.36
CA GLU A 148 -38.26 63.81 32.93
C GLU A 148 -38.48 65.27 33.36
N PRO A 149 -39.12 66.08 32.50
CA PRO A 149 -39.22 67.53 32.66
C PRO A 149 -40.11 67.99 33.82
#